data_AF-F7RSU9-F1
#
_entry.id   AF-F7RSU9-F1
#
_cell.length_a   1.000
_cell.length_b   1.000
_cell.length_c   1.000
_cell.angle_alpha   90.00
_cell.angle_beta   90.00
_cell.angle_gamma   90.00
#
_symmetry.space_group_name_H-M   'P 1'
#
loop_
_entity.id
_entity.type
_entity.pdbx_description
1 polymer ?
#
loop_
_entity_poly.entity_id
_entity_poly.type
_entity_poly.pdbx_seq_one_letter_code
_entity_poly.pdbx_strand_id
1 'polypeptide(L)'
;MDVVEAVSAKIGADRVGVRLAPYVTFKDMACPEIVDTILLAAKHLSALGVAYLHLSEADWDDAPKVPESFRIELRNVFKGSIIVAGRYCVERANEVIEKGYADLVAFGRAFIANPDLPYRLANQLPLSPFDKGPLFGGSAAGYTDYPSYKTALGAVMHSSDNGVA
;
A
#
# COMPACT_ATOMS: atom_id res chain seq x y z
N MET A 1 5.64 -22.29 4.36
CA MET A 1 5.16 -22.40 2.97
C MET A 1 3.79 -23.05 2.91
N ASP A 2 3.51 -24.01 3.79
CA ASP A 2 2.30 -24.84 3.84
C ASP A 2 0.97 -24.09 3.64
N VAL A 3 0.81 -22.91 4.28
CA VAL A 3 -0.41 -22.09 4.11
C VAL A 3 -0.58 -21.63 2.66
N VAL A 4 0.51 -21.16 2.03
CA VAL A 4 0.48 -20.68 0.66
C VAL A 4 0.17 -21.82 -0.30
N GLU A 5 0.78 -22.98 -0.10
CA GLU A 5 0.54 -24.19 -0.90
C GLU A 5 -0.91 -24.68 -0.75
N ALA A 6 -1.43 -24.74 0.47
CA ALA A 6 -2.82 -25.16 0.73
C ALA A 6 -3.84 -24.23 0.08
N VAL A 7 -3.65 -22.92 0.17
CA VAL A 7 -4.52 -21.93 -0.48
C VAL A 7 -4.37 -22.01 -2.01
N SER A 8 -3.14 -22.15 -2.52
CA SER A 8 -2.86 -22.27 -3.96
C SER A 8 -3.49 -23.53 -4.56
N ALA A 9 -3.54 -24.65 -3.82
CA ALA A 9 -4.24 -25.86 -4.26
C ALA A 9 -5.76 -25.66 -4.38
N LYS A 10 -6.35 -24.66 -3.71
CA LYS A 10 -7.79 -24.36 -3.76
C LYS A 10 -8.13 -23.32 -4.82
N ILE A 11 -7.32 -22.29 -4.97
CA ILE A 11 -7.63 -21.15 -5.83
C ILE A 11 -6.62 -20.93 -6.95
N GLY A 12 -5.59 -21.76 -7.11
CA GLY A 12 -4.50 -21.49 -8.07
C GLY A 12 -3.53 -20.45 -7.54
N ALA A 13 -2.23 -20.71 -7.70
CA ALA A 13 -1.16 -19.83 -7.19
C ALA A 13 -1.21 -18.42 -7.83
N ASP A 14 -1.62 -18.33 -9.09
CA ASP A 14 -1.83 -17.11 -9.86
C ASP A 14 -2.93 -16.19 -9.31
N ARG A 15 -3.68 -16.64 -8.30
CA ARG A 15 -4.66 -15.85 -7.54
C ARG A 15 -4.30 -15.66 -6.06
N VAL A 16 -3.10 -16.09 -5.65
CA VAL A 16 -2.59 -15.94 -4.28
C VAL A 16 -1.57 -14.82 -4.22
N GLY A 17 -1.72 -13.93 -3.25
CA GLY A 17 -0.70 -12.94 -2.89
C GLY A 17 -0.21 -13.12 -1.47
N VAL A 18 1.05 -12.77 -1.21
CA VAL A 18 1.65 -12.85 0.13
C VAL A 18 2.14 -11.47 0.55
N ARG A 19 1.80 -11.05 1.78
CA ARG A 19 2.22 -9.76 2.33
C ARG A 19 3.30 -9.97 3.40
N LEU A 20 4.44 -9.30 3.24
CA LEU A 20 5.61 -9.39 4.14
C LEU A 20 6.05 -8.01 4.59
N ALA A 21 6.74 -7.92 5.72
CA ALA A 21 7.16 -6.65 6.31
C ALA A 21 8.67 -6.68 6.68
N PRO A 22 9.57 -6.46 5.70
CA PRO A 22 10.99 -6.76 5.84
C PRO A 22 11.76 -5.93 6.87
N TYR A 23 11.29 -4.73 7.18
CA TYR A 23 11.98 -3.81 8.10
C TYR A 23 11.07 -3.30 9.21
N VAL A 24 9.93 -3.96 9.42
CA VAL A 24 8.98 -3.59 10.48
C VAL A 24 9.30 -4.39 11.73
N THR A 25 9.76 -3.70 12.77
CA THR A 25 10.08 -4.27 14.09
C THR A 25 8.92 -4.20 15.09
N PHE A 26 7.70 -4.00 14.59
CA PHE A 26 6.49 -3.87 15.40
C PHE A 26 6.27 -5.11 16.29
N LYS A 27 5.84 -4.90 17.54
CA LYS A 27 5.61 -5.96 18.56
C LYS A 27 6.84 -6.83 18.85
N ASP A 28 7.98 -6.19 19.10
CA ASP A 28 9.23 -6.86 19.53
C ASP A 28 9.80 -7.88 18.52
N MET A 29 9.38 -7.78 17.25
CA MET A 29 9.96 -8.58 16.18
C MET A 29 11.34 -8.03 15.81
N ALA A 30 12.40 -8.77 16.18
CA ALA A 30 13.78 -8.40 15.90
C ALA A 30 14.56 -9.59 15.32
N CYS A 31 14.14 -10.07 14.14
CA CYS A 31 14.85 -11.12 13.44
C CYS A 31 16.12 -10.54 12.77
N PRO A 32 17.33 -10.98 13.16
CA PRO A 32 18.58 -10.47 12.57
C PRO A 32 18.72 -10.88 11.09
N GLU A 33 18.14 -12.01 10.73
CA GLU A 33 18.22 -12.65 9.41
C GLU A 33 16.98 -12.34 8.55
N ILE A 34 16.24 -11.27 8.87
CA ILE A 34 14.95 -10.97 8.23
C ILE A 34 15.08 -10.79 6.72
N VAL A 35 16.17 -10.18 6.26
CA VAL A 35 16.47 -9.96 4.85
C VAL A 35 16.64 -11.30 4.13
N ASP A 36 17.54 -12.14 4.61
CA ASP A 36 17.83 -13.47 4.02
C ASP A 36 16.58 -14.36 4.05
N THR A 37 15.83 -14.32 5.14
CA THR A 37 14.59 -15.08 5.30
C THR A 37 13.55 -14.67 4.26
N ILE A 38 13.39 -13.37 4.01
CA ILE A 38 12.41 -12.86 3.04
C ILE A 38 12.86 -13.14 1.61
N LEU A 39 14.16 -13.02 1.30
CA LEU A 39 14.68 -13.37 -0.03
C LEU A 39 14.51 -14.87 -0.31
N LEU A 40 14.74 -15.74 0.69
CA LEU A 40 14.50 -17.17 0.57
C LEU A 40 13.01 -17.47 0.36
N ALA A 41 12.13 -16.85 1.15
CA ALA A 41 10.68 -16.99 0.98
C ALA A 41 10.24 -16.51 -0.41
N ALA A 42 10.72 -15.36 -0.87
CA ALA A 42 10.40 -14.79 -2.17
C ALA A 42 10.83 -15.72 -3.31
N LYS A 43 12.01 -16.37 -3.21
CA LYS A 43 12.45 -17.39 -4.16
C LYS A 43 11.47 -18.56 -4.25
N HIS A 44 11.02 -19.09 -3.11
CA HIS A 44 10.06 -20.20 -3.09
C HIS A 44 8.69 -19.79 -3.61
N LEU A 45 8.21 -18.60 -3.23
CA LEU A 45 6.97 -18.01 -3.74
C LEU A 45 7.01 -17.82 -5.25
N SER A 46 8.15 -17.37 -5.79
CA SER A 46 8.35 -17.24 -7.23
C SER A 46 8.28 -18.58 -7.94
N ALA A 47 8.90 -19.62 -7.37
CA ALA A 47 8.88 -20.97 -7.95
C ALA A 47 7.48 -21.59 -7.95
N LEU A 48 6.68 -21.29 -6.93
CA LEU A 48 5.27 -21.69 -6.85
C LEU A 48 4.37 -20.92 -7.83
N GLY A 49 4.82 -19.76 -8.31
CA GLY A 49 4.07 -18.92 -9.25
C GLY A 49 2.95 -18.12 -8.59
N VAL A 50 3.16 -17.63 -7.35
CA VAL A 50 2.16 -16.75 -6.71
C VAL A 50 1.99 -15.44 -7.48
N ALA A 51 0.77 -14.90 -7.48
CA ALA A 51 0.40 -13.70 -8.24
C ALA A 51 1.26 -12.49 -7.89
N TYR A 52 1.42 -12.22 -6.59
CA TYR A 52 2.17 -11.06 -6.13
C TYR A 52 2.81 -11.24 -4.75
N LEU A 53 3.87 -10.47 -4.53
CA LEU A 53 4.42 -10.18 -3.22
C LEU A 53 4.10 -8.73 -2.85
N HIS A 54 3.54 -8.51 -1.67
CA HIS A 54 3.20 -7.18 -1.16
C HIS A 54 4.10 -6.84 0.03
N LEU A 55 4.99 -5.86 -0.14
CA LEU A 55 5.84 -5.36 0.93
C LEU A 55 5.15 -4.24 1.71
N SER A 56 4.99 -4.46 3.02
CA SER A 56 4.66 -3.40 3.96
C SER A 56 5.96 -2.77 4.46
N GLU A 57 6.28 -1.61 3.93
CA GLU A 57 7.42 -0.79 4.34
C GLU A 57 7.04 0.04 5.58
N ALA A 58 8.02 0.28 6.44
CA ALA A 58 7.83 1.06 7.65
C ALA A 58 7.34 2.48 7.32
N ASP A 59 6.35 2.95 8.07
CA ASP A 59 5.52 4.10 7.72
C ASP A 59 5.46 5.14 8.85
N TRP A 60 6.53 5.27 9.63
CA TRP A 60 6.76 6.29 10.67
C TRP A 60 7.96 7.19 10.33
N ASP A 61 8.14 8.29 11.06
CA ASP A 61 9.07 9.38 10.68
C ASP A 61 10.55 8.93 10.67
N ASP A 62 10.93 8.03 11.58
CA ASP A 62 12.27 7.41 11.66
C ASP A 62 12.31 5.98 11.07
N ALA A 63 11.42 5.66 10.13
CA ALA A 63 11.39 4.36 9.50
C ALA A 63 12.70 4.10 8.73
N PRO A 64 13.35 2.93 8.92
CA PRO A 64 14.52 2.57 8.13
C PRO A 64 14.14 2.55 6.64
N LYS A 65 14.92 3.25 5.82
CA LYS A 65 14.78 3.19 4.36
C LYS A 65 15.11 1.78 3.91
N VAL A 66 14.22 1.18 3.12
CA VAL A 66 14.50 -0.09 2.44
C VAL A 66 15.72 0.12 1.52
N PRO A 67 16.84 -0.60 1.75
CA PRO A 67 18.04 -0.46 0.93
C PRO A 67 17.78 -0.80 -0.54
N GLU A 68 18.46 -0.11 -1.44
CA GLU A 68 18.37 -0.38 -2.87
C GLU A 68 18.84 -1.80 -3.23
N SER A 69 19.90 -2.28 -2.56
CA SER A 69 20.43 -3.65 -2.72
C SER A 69 19.36 -4.71 -2.49
N PHE A 70 18.56 -4.56 -1.43
CA PHE A 70 17.45 -5.47 -1.15
C PHE A 70 16.41 -5.47 -2.28
N ARG A 71 16.07 -4.30 -2.82
CA ARG A 71 15.10 -4.21 -3.93
C ARG A 71 15.60 -4.94 -5.18
N ILE A 72 16.88 -4.74 -5.51
CA ILE A 72 17.54 -5.42 -6.64
C ILE A 72 17.55 -6.93 -6.42
N GLU A 73 17.98 -7.40 -5.26
CA GLU A 73 18.02 -8.83 -4.91
C GLU A 73 16.63 -9.46 -4.92
N LEU A 74 15.63 -8.78 -4.35
CA LEU A 74 14.26 -9.25 -4.35
C LEU A 74 13.74 -9.39 -5.79
N ARG A 75 14.05 -8.45 -6.67
CA ARG A 75 13.67 -8.53 -8.08
C ARG A 75 14.39 -9.63 -8.84
N ASN A 76 15.62 -9.94 -8.45
CA ASN A 76 16.36 -11.06 -9.01
C ASN A 76 15.74 -12.41 -8.62
N VAL A 77 15.22 -12.56 -7.40
CA VAL A 77 14.67 -13.85 -6.91
C VAL A 77 13.17 -14.02 -7.13
N PHE A 78 12.40 -12.94 -7.25
CA PHE A 78 10.94 -12.99 -7.43
C PHE A 78 10.50 -12.41 -8.77
N LYS A 79 9.87 -13.24 -9.61
CA LYS A 79 9.47 -12.91 -10.99
C LYS A 79 8.01 -12.46 -11.15
N GLY A 80 7.19 -12.63 -10.11
CA GLY A 80 5.81 -12.12 -10.10
C GLY A 80 5.72 -10.62 -9.79
N SER A 81 4.50 -10.11 -9.65
CA SER A 81 4.27 -8.70 -9.37
C SER A 81 4.65 -8.30 -7.94
N ILE A 82 5.38 -7.20 -7.76
CA ILE A 82 5.68 -6.62 -6.46
C ILE A 82 4.79 -5.40 -6.22
N ILE A 83 4.14 -5.40 -5.06
CA ILE A 83 3.37 -4.27 -4.52
C ILE A 83 4.14 -3.70 -3.33
N VAL A 84 4.30 -2.39 -3.25
CA VAL A 84 4.88 -1.71 -2.07
C VAL A 84 3.87 -0.79 -1.40
N ALA A 85 3.93 -0.68 -0.08
CA ALA A 85 3.08 0.20 0.71
C ALA A 85 3.87 0.80 1.88
N GLY A 86 3.67 2.08 2.20
CA GLY A 86 4.36 2.75 3.32
C GLY A 86 4.61 4.24 3.07
N ARG A 87 3.63 5.10 3.44
CA ARG A 87 3.65 6.57 3.21
C ARG A 87 4.17 6.98 1.82
N TYR A 88 3.72 6.30 0.77
CA TYR A 88 4.05 6.71 -0.60
C TYR A 88 3.32 8.01 -0.95
N CYS A 89 4.04 8.91 -1.60
CA CYS A 89 3.51 10.03 -2.37
C CYS A 89 3.67 9.71 -3.87
N VAL A 90 3.14 10.58 -4.76
CA VAL A 90 3.21 10.36 -6.22
C VAL A 90 4.65 10.26 -6.70
N GLU A 91 5.53 11.12 -6.17
CA GLU A 91 6.93 11.20 -6.56
C GLU A 91 7.66 9.89 -6.22
N ARG A 92 7.54 9.42 -4.97
CA ARG A 92 8.13 8.14 -4.53
C ARG A 92 7.52 6.93 -5.24
N ALA A 93 6.23 7.00 -5.58
CA ALA A 93 5.53 5.94 -6.30
C ALA A 93 6.04 5.82 -7.74
N ASN A 94 6.23 6.94 -8.43
CA ASN A 94 6.82 6.96 -9.76
C ASN A 94 8.27 6.48 -9.71
N GLU A 95 9.07 6.97 -8.76
CA GLU A 95 10.48 6.58 -8.63
C GLU A 95 10.66 5.06 -8.48
N VAL A 96 9.87 4.41 -7.61
CA VAL A 96 10.01 2.96 -7.37
C VAL A 96 9.58 2.11 -8.58
N ILE A 97 8.59 2.60 -9.35
CA ILE A 97 8.10 1.95 -10.57
C ILE A 97 9.10 2.15 -11.72
N GLU A 98 9.57 3.38 -11.94
CA GLU A 98 10.54 3.72 -13.00
C GLU A 98 11.86 2.97 -12.83
N LYS A 99 12.30 2.75 -11.59
CA LYS A 99 13.47 1.92 -11.28
C LYS A 99 13.23 0.41 -11.43
N GLY A 100 12.00 -0.03 -11.70
CA GLY A 100 11.64 -1.43 -11.87
C GLY A 100 11.67 -2.25 -10.57
N TYR A 101 11.65 -1.59 -9.40
CA TYR A 101 11.69 -2.27 -8.11
C TYR A 101 10.32 -2.79 -7.67
N ALA A 102 9.24 -2.15 -8.11
CA ALA A 102 7.87 -2.56 -7.85
C ALA A 102 7.01 -2.33 -9.10
N ASP A 103 5.96 -3.13 -9.23
CA ASP A 103 5.00 -3.03 -10.34
C ASP A 103 3.77 -2.21 -9.93
N LEU A 104 3.48 -2.15 -8.63
CA LEU A 104 2.31 -1.50 -8.06
C LEU A 104 2.65 -0.82 -6.73
N VAL A 105 1.90 0.24 -6.39
CA VAL A 105 2.00 0.94 -5.12
C VAL A 105 0.62 0.98 -4.46
N ALA A 106 0.55 0.52 -3.21
CA ALA A 106 -0.66 0.52 -2.41
C ALA A 106 -0.69 1.68 -1.42
N PHE A 107 -1.85 2.33 -1.33
CA PHE A 107 -2.11 3.48 -0.46
C PHE A 107 -3.14 3.09 0.60
N GLY A 108 -2.81 3.28 1.89
CA GLY A 108 -3.69 2.98 3.02
C GLY A 108 -4.48 4.21 3.46
N ARG A 109 -3.92 5.00 4.40
CA ARG A 109 -4.54 6.21 4.99
C ARG A 109 -5.12 7.18 3.94
N ALA A 110 -4.37 7.43 2.87
CA ALA A 110 -4.83 8.30 1.78
C ALA A 110 -6.11 7.77 1.13
N PHE A 111 -6.26 6.46 0.97
CA PHE A 111 -7.44 5.85 0.36
C PHE A 111 -8.66 5.91 1.30
N ILE A 112 -8.45 5.84 2.62
CA ILE A 112 -9.56 5.97 3.58
C ILE A 112 -10.21 7.35 3.44
N ALA A 113 -9.41 8.42 3.39
CA ALA A 113 -9.93 9.78 3.31
C ALA A 113 -10.36 10.20 1.88
N ASN A 114 -9.98 9.44 0.86
CA ASN A 114 -10.16 9.80 -0.55
C ASN A 114 -10.71 8.58 -1.32
N PRO A 115 -12.03 8.39 -1.38
CA PRO A 115 -12.62 7.24 -2.07
C PRO A 115 -12.31 7.23 -3.57
N ASP A 116 -11.99 8.39 -4.13
CA ASP A 116 -11.58 8.61 -5.52
C ASP A 116 -10.07 8.88 -5.66
N LEU A 117 -9.24 8.33 -4.75
CA LEU A 117 -7.79 8.58 -4.72
C LEU A 117 -7.12 8.43 -6.10
N PRO A 118 -7.33 7.37 -6.90
CA PRO A 118 -6.67 7.25 -8.20
C PRO A 118 -6.99 8.43 -9.14
N TYR A 119 -8.23 8.89 -9.14
CA TYR A 119 -8.65 10.05 -9.94
C TYR A 119 -7.94 11.33 -9.47
N ARG A 120 -7.82 11.52 -8.16
CA ARG A 120 -7.12 12.68 -7.60
C ARG A 120 -5.63 12.67 -7.93
N LEU A 121 -4.96 11.53 -7.79
CA LEU A 121 -3.54 11.40 -8.11
C LEU A 121 -3.30 11.66 -9.61
N ALA A 122 -4.13 11.09 -10.49
CA ALA A 122 -3.99 11.26 -11.94
C ALA A 122 -4.18 12.71 -12.42
N ASN A 123 -5.01 13.49 -11.70
CA ASN A 123 -5.32 14.88 -12.04
C ASN A 123 -4.65 15.90 -11.12
N GLN A 124 -3.70 15.46 -10.26
CA GLN A 124 -2.99 16.31 -9.31
C GLN A 124 -3.94 17.13 -8.41
N LEU A 125 -5.06 16.53 -7.99
CA LEU A 125 -6.08 17.16 -7.17
C LEU A 125 -5.74 17.04 -5.68
N PRO A 126 -6.17 18.01 -4.84
CA PRO A 126 -5.89 17.98 -3.42
C PRO A 126 -6.54 16.77 -2.73
N LEU A 127 -5.76 16.16 -1.82
CA LEU A 127 -6.23 15.07 -0.99
C LEU A 127 -6.94 15.61 0.25
N SER A 128 -8.06 14.99 0.60
CA SER A 128 -8.75 15.22 1.85
C SER A 128 -7.88 14.75 3.03
N PRO A 129 -7.87 15.50 4.15
CA PRO A 129 -7.19 15.09 5.36
C PRO A 129 -7.83 13.83 5.95
N PHE A 130 -7.03 13.04 6.67
CA PHE A 130 -7.49 11.85 7.39
C PHE A 130 -7.83 12.21 8.84
N ASP A 131 -9.02 12.77 9.06
CA ASP A 131 -9.43 13.39 10.33
C ASP A 131 -10.88 13.13 10.78
N LYS A 132 -11.71 12.43 9.98
CA LYS A 132 -13.17 12.35 10.20
C LYS A 132 -13.68 11.31 11.19
N GLY A 133 -12.85 10.63 11.97
CA GLY A 133 -13.35 9.66 12.95
C GLY A 133 -12.31 8.66 13.43
N PRO A 134 -12.70 7.72 14.32
CA PRO A 134 -11.81 6.67 14.77
C PRO A 134 -11.47 5.72 13.63
N LEU A 135 -10.21 5.28 13.56
CA LEU A 135 -9.79 4.26 12.58
C LEU A 135 -10.42 2.89 12.85
N PHE A 136 -10.76 2.60 14.12
CA PHE A 136 -11.31 1.32 14.56
C PHE A 136 -12.60 1.52 15.34
N GLY A 137 -13.65 0.76 15.00
CA GLY A 137 -14.98 0.90 15.57
C GLY A 137 -15.78 2.06 14.97
N GLY A 138 -16.87 2.45 15.63
CA GLY A 138 -17.73 3.53 15.15
C GLY A 138 -18.80 3.09 14.15
N SER A 139 -19.23 4.02 13.29
CA SER A 139 -20.28 3.84 12.30
C SER A 139 -19.89 4.55 10.98
N ALA A 140 -20.75 5.39 10.40
CA ALA A 140 -20.49 6.04 9.11
C ALA A 140 -19.39 7.12 9.14
N ALA A 141 -19.25 7.82 10.27
CA ALA A 141 -18.31 8.93 10.42
C ALA A 141 -16.85 8.46 10.33
N GLY A 142 -16.09 9.00 9.38
CA GLY A 142 -14.71 8.61 9.10
C GLY A 142 -14.59 7.29 8.32
N TYR A 143 -15.70 6.75 7.82
CA TYR A 143 -15.72 5.50 7.04
C TYR A 143 -16.36 5.70 5.66
N THR A 144 -17.62 6.14 5.59
CA THR A 144 -18.36 6.31 4.33
C THR A 144 -18.70 7.75 4.00
N ASP A 145 -18.33 8.71 4.85
CA ASP A 145 -18.68 10.13 4.74
C ASP A 145 -17.53 11.03 4.26
N TYR A 146 -16.44 10.43 3.79
CA TYR A 146 -15.44 11.13 2.98
C TYR A 146 -16.02 11.39 1.58
N PRO A 147 -16.16 12.65 1.15
CA PRO A 147 -16.71 12.95 -0.16
C PRO A 147 -15.70 12.67 -1.28
N SER A 148 -16.21 12.34 -2.46
CA SER A 148 -15.42 12.46 -3.69
C SER A 148 -15.01 13.92 -3.93
N TYR A 149 -13.98 14.16 -4.74
CA TYR A 149 -13.56 15.51 -5.09
C TYR A 149 -14.70 16.33 -5.73
N LYS A 150 -15.46 15.71 -6.65
CA LYS A 150 -16.61 16.36 -7.30
C LYS A 150 -17.70 16.74 -6.30
N THR A 151 -18.00 15.85 -5.35
CA THR A 151 -18.99 16.10 -4.29
C THR A 151 -18.54 17.24 -3.37
N ALA A 152 -17.27 17.23 -2.97
CA ALA A 152 -16.70 18.29 -2.13
C ALA A 152 -16.77 19.67 -2.80
N LEU A 153 -16.42 19.74 -4.10
CA LEU A 153 -16.50 20.98 -4.88
C LEU A 153 -17.94 21.53 -4.95
N GLY A 154 -18.93 20.65 -5.18
CA GLY A 154 -20.34 21.03 -5.21
C GLY A 154 -20.86 21.61 -3.89
N ALA A 155 -20.41 21.06 -2.76
CA ALA A 155 -20.78 21.54 -1.43
C ALA A 155 -20.21 22.93 -1.12
N VAL A 156 -18.96 23.19 -1.54
CA VAL A 156 -18.33 24.51 -1.39
C VAL A 156 -19.11 25.55 -2.20
N MET A 157 -19.44 25.26 -3.46
CA MET A 157 -20.18 26.20 -4.32
C MET A 157 -21.58 26.55 -3.78
N HIS A 158 -22.31 25.58 -3.21
CA HIS A 158 -23.62 25.85 -2.59
C HIS A 158 -23.51 26.61 -1.26
N SER A 159 -22.41 26.46 -0.52
CA SER A 159 -22.19 27.19 0.73
C SER A 159 -21.85 28.67 0.50
N SER A 160 -21.21 29.01 -0.62
CA SER A 160 -20.93 30.40 -1.01
C SER A 160 -22.18 31.17 -1.46
N ASP A 161 -23.21 30.50 -1.95
CA ASP A 161 -24.45 31.14 -2.41
C ASP A 161 -25.43 31.48 -1.27
N ASN A 162 -25.28 30.87 -0.09
CA ASN A 162 -26.12 31.12 1.08
C ASN A 162 -25.57 32.21 2.04
N GLY A 163 -24.52 32.92 1.64
CA GLY A 163 -23.84 33.95 2.45
C GLY A 163 -24.35 35.39 2.26
N VAL A 164 -25.48 35.61 1.59
CA VAL A 164 -26.08 36.94 1.41
C VAL A 164 -27.46 36.99 2.07
N ALA A 165 -27.48 37.40 3.34
CA ALA A 165 -28.63 37.99 4.01
C ALA A 165 -28.14 38.98 5.08
#